data_AF-A0A433PQD3-F1
#
_entry.id   AF-A0A433PQD3-F1
#
_cell.length_a   1.000
_cell.length_b   1.000
_cell.length_c   1.000
_cell.angle_alpha   90.00
_cell.angle_beta   90.00
_cell.angle_gamma   90.00
#
_symmetry.space_group_name_H-M   'P 1'
#
loop_
_entity.id
_entity.type
_entity.pdbx_description
1 polymer ?
#
loop_
_entity_poly.entity_id
_entity_poly.type
_entity_poly.pdbx_seq_one_letter_code
_entity_poly.pdbx_strand_id
1 'polypeptide(L)'
;MPLCASNTEISTYPHPSVPLQFFENAVRYYQFFEIRPEGIPDVLEAFVDTRGLHHSMRQIRSRSWYLFHRFVKFLRPKMGNYVEIVLGSIQDLLVIQAELPAPSPSGTDSNISANNSGSTFDSQLYLFEAVGMLISHEAIPAEKQVKYLEAVLNPLVKGIQENMSKEMYNPEDELFPLQLHHLIMAIGSVAKASNRIRNLVLIFFQAFRKLQTAQPVCNDLGQWSSSKLPKSRSWFLRH
;
A
#
# COMPACT_ATOMS: atom_id res chain seq x y z
N MET A 1 39.18 -27.23 7.68
CA MET A 1 38.56 -27.33 6.35
C MET A 1 37.25 -26.57 6.38
N PRO A 2 37.10 -25.47 5.63
CA PRO A 2 35.85 -24.73 5.58
C PRO A 2 34.85 -25.49 4.69
N LEU A 3 33.67 -25.76 5.22
CA LEU A 3 32.54 -26.30 4.47
C LEU A 3 32.04 -25.19 3.55
N CYS A 4 32.24 -25.34 2.24
CA CYS A 4 31.57 -24.55 1.22
C CYS A 4 30.05 -24.68 1.40
N ALA A 5 29.40 -23.61 1.84
CA ALA A 5 27.98 -23.45 1.66
C ALA A 5 27.73 -23.38 0.16
N SER A 6 27.29 -24.49 -0.42
CA SER A 6 26.87 -24.54 -1.81
C SER A 6 25.73 -23.56 -2.02
N ASN A 7 25.92 -22.60 -2.93
CA ASN A 7 24.88 -21.77 -3.55
C ASN A 7 23.86 -22.67 -4.27
N THR A 8 23.08 -23.45 -3.53
CA THR A 8 21.97 -24.19 -4.11
C THR A 8 20.81 -23.21 -4.25
N GLU A 9 20.61 -22.76 -5.49
CA GLU A 9 19.48 -21.96 -5.99
C GLU A 9 18.13 -22.70 -5.87
N ILE A 10 17.82 -23.23 -4.68
CA ILE A 10 16.61 -24.01 -4.43
C ILE A 10 15.36 -23.17 -4.68
N SER A 11 15.43 -21.87 -4.42
CA SER A 11 14.36 -20.91 -4.71
C SER A 11 14.09 -20.72 -6.22
N THR A 12 15.00 -21.13 -7.10
CA THR A 12 14.88 -21.00 -8.57
C THR A 12 14.21 -22.21 -9.21
N TYR A 13 13.86 -23.24 -8.43
CA TYR A 13 13.22 -24.43 -8.98
C TYR A 13 11.84 -24.09 -9.57
N PRO A 14 11.51 -24.53 -10.79
CA PRO A 14 10.36 -24.03 -11.55
C PRO A 14 9.00 -24.43 -10.95
N HIS A 15 8.97 -25.41 -10.05
CA HIS A 15 7.72 -25.85 -9.46
C HIS A 15 7.27 -24.87 -8.36
N PRO A 16 6.04 -24.34 -8.43
CA PRO A 16 5.53 -23.28 -7.55
C PRO A 16 5.57 -23.59 -6.04
N SER A 17 5.55 -24.86 -5.65
CA SER A 17 5.65 -25.28 -4.25
C SER A 17 7.04 -25.10 -3.65
N VAL A 18 8.10 -25.02 -4.46
CA VAL A 18 9.47 -24.95 -3.97
C VAL A 18 9.83 -23.55 -3.44
N PRO A 19 9.52 -22.44 -4.14
CA PRO A 19 9.70 -21.09 -3.58
C PRO A 19 8.95 -20.88 -2.27
N LEU A 20 7.71 -21.34 -2.16
CA LEU A 20 6.94 -21.22 -0.91
C LEU A 20 7.59 -22.00 0.24
N GLN A 21 8.00 -23.25 -0.01
CA GLN A 21 8.65 -24.05 1.03
C GLN A 21 9.97 -23.42 1.49
N PHE A 22 10.72 -22.80 0.57
CA PHE A 22 11.91 -22.03 0.89
C PHE A 22 11.61 -20.86 1.84
N PHE A 23 10.63 -20.01 1.52
CA PHE A 23 10.24 -18.89 2.38
C PHE A 23 9.67 -19.34 3.73
N GLU A 24 8.89 -20.43 3.75
CA GLU A 24 8.37 -20.99 4.99
C GLU A 24 9.50 -21.48 5.91
N ASN A 25 10.52 -22.12 5.34
CA ASN A 25 11.70 -22.53 6.10
C ASN A 25 12.50 -21.33 6.60
N ALA A 26 12.72 -20.31 5.75
CA ALA A 26 13.42 -19.10 6.16
C ALA A 26 12.71 -18.38 7.33
N VAL A 27 11.37 -18.29 7.28
CA VAL A 27 10.56 -17.70 8.37
C VAL A 27 10.54 -18.60 9.61
N ARG A 28 10.39 -19.91 9.44
CA ARG A 28 10.32 -20.88 10.55
C ARG A 28 11.62 -20.90 11.34
N TYR A 29 12.76 -20.87 10.66
CA TYR A 29 14.08 -20.93 11.26
C TYR A 29 14.74 -19.56 11.35
N TYR A 30 13.97 -18.48 11.52
CA TYR A 30 14.51 -17.11 11.49
C TYR A 30 15.67 -16.88 12.49
N GLN A 31 15.67 -17.57 13.63
CA GLN A 31 16.71 -17.51 14.68
C GLN A 31 18.11 -17.85 14.13
N PHE A 32 18.16 -18.65 13.06
CA PHE A 32 19.39 -18.92 12.34
C PHE A 32 20.08 -17.63 11.85
N PHE A 33 19.31 -16.67 11.34
CA PHE A 33 19.82 -15.40 10.82
C PHE A 33 20.18 -14.40 11.94
N GLU A 34 19.75 -14.65 13.18
CA GLU A 34 20.24 -13.87 14.34
C GLU A 34 21.72 -14.19 14.60
N ILE A 35 22.12 -15.44 14.37
CA ILE A 35 23.49 -15.94 14.53
C ILE A 35 24.32 -15.69 13.26
N ARG A 36 23.74 -15.94 12.07
CA ARG A 36 24.38 -15.77 10.75
C ARG A 36 23.63 -14.76 9.88
N PRO A 37 23.81 -13.45 10.12
CA PRO A 37 23.09 -12.40 9.40
C PRO A 37 23.49 -12.30 7.91
N GLU A 38 24.64 -12.85 7.53
CA GLU A 38 25.13 -12.91 6.14
C GLU A 38 24.18 -13.61 5.15
N GLY A 39 23.28 -14.47 5.61
CA GLY A 39 22.27 -15.10 4.73
C GLY A 39 20.99 -14.29 4.52
N ILE A 40 20.83 -13.15 5.22
CA ILE A 40 19.64 -12.29 5.10
C ILE A 40 19.51 -11.69 3.68
N PRO A 41 20.57 -11.14 3.05
CA PRO A 41 20.48 -10.57 1.71
C PRO A 41 19.94 -11.57 0.68
N ASP A 42 20.42 -12.80 0.68
CA ASP A 42 20.00 -13.84 -0.28
C ASP A 42 18.51 -14.16 -0.16
N VAL A 43 18.00 -14.22 1.08
CA VAL A 43 16.58 -14.47 1.35
C VAL A 43 15.74 -13.25 0.96
N LEU A 44 16.21 -12.03 1.25
CA LEU A 44 15.51 -10.80 0.88
C LEU A 44 15.44 -10.63 -0.64
N GLU A 45 16.53 -10.91 -1.35
CA GLU A 45 16.58 -10.91 -2.82
C GLU A 45 15.55 -11.89 -3.39
N ALA A 46 15.51 -13.12 -2.88
CA ALA A 46 14.50 -14.10 -3.28
C ALA A 46 13.07 -13.66 -2.93
N PHE A 47 12.86 -12.94 -1.82
CA PHE A 47 11.56 -12.38 -1.51
C PHE A 47 11.17 -11.32 -2.55
N VAL A 48 12.00 -10.30 -2.79
CA VAL A 48 11.60 -9.10 -3.56
C VAL A 48 11.61 -9.28 -5.08
N ASP A 49 11.90 -10.48 -5.59
CA ASP A 49 11.89 -10.78 -7.01
C ASP A 49 10.69 -11.64 -7.46
N THR A 50 10.77 -12.14 -8.70
CA THR A 50 9.73 -12.97 -9.33
C THR A 50 9.48 -14.32 -8.65
N ARG A 51 10.36 -14.78 -7.75
CA ARG A 51 10.19 -16.00 -6.96
C ARG A 51 9.24 -15.77 -5.78
N GLY A 52 9.17 -14.54 -5.26
CA GLY A 52 8.43 -14.20 -4.05
C GLY A 52 7.28 -13.22 -4.28
N LEU A 53 7.51 -11.94 -3.97
CA LEU A 53 6.50 -10.89 -3.91
C LEU A 53 5.96 -10.52 -5.31
N HIS A 54 6.75 -10.74 -6.36
CA HIS A 54 6.37 -10.49 -7.76
C HIS A 54 6.01 -11.77 -8.51
N HIS A 55 5.73 -12.87 -7.81
CA HIS A 55 5.38 -14.13 -8.44
C HIS A 55 4.12 -14.00 -9.32
N SER A 56 4.12 -14.67 -10.48
CA SER A 56 3.03 -14.61 -11.47
C SER A 56 1.70 -15.11 -10.91
N MET A 57 1.72 -16.26 -10.25
CA MET A 57 0.55 -16.86 -9.59
C MET A 57 0.12 -16.09 -8.33
N ARG A 58 -1.14 -15.62 -8.33
CA ARG A 58 -1.76 -14.88 -7.22
C ARG A 58 -1.66 -15.58 -5.86
N GLN A 59 -1.93 -16.90 -5.81
CA GLN A 59 -1.91 -17.67 -4.56
C GLN A 59 -0.54 -17.66 -3.88
N ILE A 60 0.53 -17.81 -4.67
CA ILE A 60 1.91 -17.79 -4.18
C ILE A 60 2.26 -16.39 -3.73
N ARG A 61 1.95 -15.39 -4.56
CA ARG A 61 2.19 -13.99 -4.24
C ARG A 61 1.54 -13.56 -2.92
N SER A 62 0.25 -13.85 -2.73
CA SER A 62 -0.46 -13.57 -1.47
C SER A 62 0.19 -14.24 -0.26
N ARG A 63 0.62 -15.50 -0.40
CA ARG A 63 1.32 -16.22 0.67
C ARG A 63 2.71 -15.64 0.94
N SER A 64 3.45 -15.26 -0.10
CA SER A 64 4.77 -14.62 0.00
C SER A 64 4.68 -13.28 0.71
N TRP A 65 3.65 -12.46 0.46
CA TRP A 65 3.41 -11.19 1.16
C TRP A 65 3.30 -11.38 2.68
N TYR A 66 2.55 -12.40 3.12
CA TYR A 66 2.45 -12.75 4.53
C TYR A 66 3.78 -13.23 5.13
N LEU A 67 4.48 -14.13 4.43
CA LEU A 67 5.75 -14.71 4.89
C LEU A 67 6.82 -13.62 5.00
N PHE A 68 6.91 -12.72 4.03
CA PHE A 68 7.79 -11.57 4.05
C PHE A 68 7.49 -10.65 5.24
N HIS A 69 6.22 -10.32 5.47
CA HIS A 69 5.82 -9.55 6.65
C HIS A 69 6.29 -10.21 7.95
N ARG A 70 6.13 -11.54 8.10
CA ARG A 70 6.65 -12.26 9.28
C ARG A 70 8.16 -12.22 9.37
N PHE A 71 8.86 -12.40 8.26
CA PHE A 71 10.32 -12.39 8.19
C PHE A 71 10.87 -11.04 8.67
N VAL A 72 10.35 -9.94 8.12
CA VAL A 72 10.68 -8.56 8.52
C VAL A 72 10.37 -8.33 10.00
N LYS A 73 9.23 -8.82 10.47
CA LYS A 73 8.83 -8.67 11.88
C LYS A 73 9.79 -9.37 12.84
N PHE A 74 10.20 -10.59 12.52
CA PHE A 74 11.11 -11.38 13.37
C PHE A 74 12.54 -10.84 13.34
N LEU A 75 13.04 -10.48 12.16
CA LEU A 75 14.41 -9.99 12.00
C LEU A 75 14.51 -8.47 12.02
N ARG A 76 13.50 -7.77 12.57
CA ARG A 76 13.42 -6.30 12.58
C ARG A 76 14.74 -5.63 12.94
N PRO A 77 15.48 -6.00 14.01
CA PRO A 77 16.75 -5.34 14.37
C PRO A 77 17.85 -5.44 13.31
N LYS A 78 17.75 -6.39 12.38
CA LYS A 78 18.74 -6.63 11.31
C LYS A 78 18.35 -5.98 9.98
N MET A 79 17.18 -5.33 9.89
CA MET A 79 16.65 -4.82 8.63
C MET A 79 17.23 -3.47 8.19
N GLY A 80 17.89 -2.73 9.11
CA GLY A 80 18.28 -1.33 8.87
C GLY A 80 19.00 -1.06 7.56
N ASN A 81 19.97 -1.91 7.18
CA ASN A 81 20.78 -1.74 5.97
C ASN A 81 20.02 -2.08 4.68
N TYR A 82 18.89 -2.77 4.78
CA TYR A 82 18.14 -3.29 3.64
C TYR A 82 16.88 -2.47 3.34
N VAL A 83 16.47 -1.57 4.25
CA VAL A 83 15.22 -0.81 4.15
C VAL A 83 15.09 -0.10 2.80
N GLU A 84 16.11 0.64 2.37
CA GLU A 84 16.03 1.45 1.15
C GLU A 84 15.86 0.61 -0.11
N ILE A 85 16.63 -0.48 -0.22
CA ILE A 85 16.56 -1.42 -1.35
C ILE A 85 15.20 -2.11 -1.38
N VAL A 86 14.78 -2.65 -0.23
CA VAL A 86 13.52 -3.40 -0.12
C VAL A 86 12.31 -2.50 -0.42
N LEU A 87 12.27 -1.27 0.11
CA LEU A 87 11.19 -0.32 -0.17
C LEU A 87 11.15 0.05 -1.67
N GLY A 88 12.30 0.23 -2.30
CA GLY A 88 12.38 0.49 -3.74
C GLY A 88 11.85 -0.68 -4.58
N SER A 89 12.14 -1.93 -4.19
CA SER A 89 11.72 -3.12 -4.93
C SER A 89 10.23 -3.45 -4.83
N ILE A 90 9.53 -2.98 -3.79
CA ILE A 90 8.11 -3.34 -3.55
C ILE A 90 7.13 -2.21 -3.87
N GLN A 91 7.61 -1.05 -4.34
CA GLN A 91 6.79 0.14 -4.54
C GLN A 91 5.64 -0.09 -5.54
N ASP A 92 5.88 -0.88 -6.59
CA ASP A 92 4.90 -1.26 -7.61
C ASP A 92 3.76 -2.12 -7.04
N LEU A 93 4.03 -2.86 -5.96
CA LEU A 93 3.05 -3.73 -5.29
C LEU A 93 2.13 -2.97 -4.33
N LEU A 94 2.38 -1.69 -4.06
CA LEU A 94 1.59 -0.86 -3.14
C LEU A 94 0.41 -0.14 -3.82
N VAL A 95 0.14 -0.45 -5.09
CA VAL A 95 -1.02 0.07 -5.81
C VAL A 95 -2.29 -0.68 -5.39
N ILE A 96 -3.31 0.06 -4.95
CA ILE A 96 -4.60 -0.51 -4.52
C ILE A 96 -5.58 -0.48 -5.67
N GLN A 97 -6.05 -1.66 -6.07
CA GLN A 97 -7.11 -1.84 -7.05
C GLN A 97 -8.17 -2.76 -6.43
N ALA A 98 -9.33 -2.20 -6.12
CA ALA A 98 -10.47 -2.98 -5.67
C ALA A 98 -11.02 -3.81 -6.84
N GLU A 99 -11.09 -5.12 -6.63
CA GLU A 99 -11.78 -6.06 -7.52
C GLU A 99 -13.03 -6.55 -6.78
N LEU A 100 -14.17 -6.61 -7.47
CA LEU A 100 -15.35 -7.30 -6.93
C LEU A 100 -15.05 -8.82 -6.87
N PRO A 101 -15.53 -9.53 -5.83
CA PRO A 101 -15.44 -10.98 -5.79
C PRO A 101 -16.08 -11.58 -7.06
N ALA A 102 -15.37 -12.52 -7.72
CA ALA A 102 -15.96 -13.24 -8.84
C ALA A 102 -17.22 -13.99 -8.36
N PRO A 103 -18.32 -13.99 -9.15
CA PRO A 103 -19.50 -14.77 -8.79
C PRO A 103 -19.11 -16.25 -8.72
N SER A 104 -19.26 -16.85 -7.54
CA SER A 104 -19.02 -18.28 -7.34
C SER A 104 -19.89 -19.06 -8.33
N PRO A 105 -19.32 -19.95 -9.17
CA PRO A 105 -20.15 -20.84 -9.96
C PRO A 105 -20.94 -21.73 -9.00
N SER A 106 -22.26 -21.63 -9.10
CA SER A 106 -23.22 -22.42 -8.35
C SER A 106 -22.87 -23.92 -8.44
N GLY A 107 -22.62 -24.56 -7.29
CA GLY A 107 -22.77 -26.02 -7.15
C GLY A 107 -21.52 -26.90 -7.16
N THR A 108 -20.38 -26.49 -6.59
CA THR A 108 -19.32 -27.46 -6.26
C THR A 108 -18.71 -27.20 -4.89
N ASP A 109 -19.04 -28.10 -3.95
CA ASP A 109 -18.39 -28.45 -2.69
C ASP A 109 -17.33 -27.46 -2.18
N SER A 110 -17.86 -26.38 -1.60
CA SER A 110 -17.17 -25.30 -0.91
C SER A 110 -16.59 -25.77 0.43
N ASN A 111 -15.58 -26.64 0.44
CA ASN A 111 -14.93 -27.03 1.70
C ASN A 111 -13.40 -27.22 1.66
N ILE A 112 -12.73 -27.00 0.54
CA ILE A 112 -11.24 -27.09 0.48
C ILE A 112 -10.58 -25.78 0.01
N SER A 113 -11.29 -24.90 -0.70
CA SER A 113 -10.73 -23.64 -1.23
C SER A 113 -11.18 -22.37 -0.48
N ALA A 114 -12.16 -22.47 0.42
CA ALA A 114 -12.75 -21.32 1.13
C ALA A 114 -11.95 -20.86 2.37
N ASN A 115 -11.02 -21.67 2.88
CA ASN A 115 -10.26 -21.33 4.10
C ASN A 115 -9.01 -20.47 3.87
N ASN A 116 -8.62 -20.24 2.61
CA ASN A 116 -7.39 -19.51 2.27
C ASN A 116 -7.59 -18.24 1.43
N SER A 117 -8.83 -17.90 1.07
CA SER A 117 -9.14 -16.75 0.22
C SER A 117 -9.73 -15.61 1.04
N GLY A 118 -8.89 -15.00 1.89
CA GLY A 118 -9.04 -13.56 2.09
C GLY A 118 -8.95 -12.89 0.71
N SER A 119 -9.63 -11.76 0.53
CA SER A 119 -9.48 -10.98 -0.69
C SER A 119 -7.98 -10.74 -0.97
N THR A 120 -7.57 -10.61 -2.24
CA THR A 120 -6.17 -10.28 -2.57
C THR A 120 -5.70 -9.07 -1.77
N PHE A 121 -6.62 -8.14 -1.52
CA PHE A 121 -6.43 -6.96 -0.68
C PHE A 121 -6.07 -7.31 0.78
N ASP A 122 -6.76 -8.25 1.43
CA ASP A 122 -6.43 -8.67 2.80
C ASP A 122 -4.99 -9.19 2.90
N SER A 123 -4.52 -9.89 1.88
CA SER A 123 -3.11 -10.31 1.80
C SER A 123 -2.18 -9.13 1.57
N GLN A 124 -2.59 -8.15 0.77
CA GLN A 124 -1.81 -6.94 0.47
C GLN A 124 -1.59 -6.08 1.72
N LEU A 125 -2.50 -6.11 2.69
CA LEU A 125 -2.33 -5.40 3.97
C LEU A 125 -1.04 -5.79 4.70
N TYR A 126 -0.56 -7.04 4.55
CA TYR A 126 0.71 -7.47 5.12
C TYR A 126 1.90 -6.70 4.52
N LEU A 127 1.85 -6.32 3.24
CA LEU A 127 2.88 -5.46 2.64
C LEU A 127 2.87 -4.07 3.27
N PHE A 128 1.69 -3.47 3.45
CA PHE A 128 1.56 -2.16 4.09
C PHE A 128 2.05 -2.18 5.55
N GLU A 129 1.75 -3.24 6.31
CA GLU A 129 2.29 -3.43 7.66
C GLU A 129 3.83 -3.58 7.65
N ALA A 130 4.38 -4.37 6.70
CA ALA A 130 5.82 -4.55 6.55
C ALA A 130 6.55 -3.24 6.20
N VAL A 131 6.00 -2.47 5.25
CA VAL A 131 6.48 -1.14 4.87
C VAL A 131 6.50 -0.21 6.08
N GLY A 132 5.41 -0.17 6.86
CA GLY A 132 5.37 0.61 8.10
C GLY A 132 6.45 0.21 9.10
N MET A 133 6.75 -1.09 9.24
CA MET A 133 7.81 -1.57 10.13
C MET A 133 9.22 -1.17 9.65
N LEU A 134 9.47 -1.27 8.34
CA LEU A 134 10.74 -0.90 7.69
C LEU A 134 11.00 0.60 7.78
N ILE A 135 10.00 1.44 7.46
CA ILE A 135 10.12 2.90 7.57
C ILE A 135 10.36 3.32 9.03
N SER A 136 9.72 2.65 9.98
CA SER A 136 9.89 2.91 11.42
C SER A 136 11.22 2.44 12.00
N HIS A 137 12.10 1.85 11.21
CA HIS A 137 13.33 1.27 11.71
C HIS A 137 14.26 2.34 12.29
N GLU A 138 14.88 2.07 13.45
CA GLU A 138 15.67 3.05 14.21
C GLU A 138 16.94 3.52 13.51
N ALA A 139 17.52 2.66 12.66
CA ALA A 139 18.66 3.00 11.80
C ALA A 139 18.34 4.08 10.73
N ILE A 140 17.06 4.38 10.48
CA ILE A 140 16.65 5.36 9.48
C ILE A 140 16.46 6.73 10.16
N PRO A 141 17.17 7.79 9.72
CA PRO A 141 16.98 9.14 10.25
C PRO A 141 15.54 9.64 10.06
N ALA A 142 15.03 10.40 11.04
CA ALA A 142 13.64 10.87 11.03
C ALA A 142 13.24 11.59 9.72
N GLU A 143 14.13 12.40 9.15
CA GLU A 143 13.89 13.08 7.87
C GLU A 143 13.69 12.10 6.70
N LYS A 144 14.47 11.01 6.65
CA LYS A 144 14.28 9.95 5.65
C LYS A 144 12.99 9.17 5.90
N GLN A 145 12.64 8.92 7.16
CA GLN A 145 11.39 8.25 7.51
C GLN A 145 10.17 9.03 6.99
N VAL A 146 10.17 10.36 7.14
CA VAL A 146 9.11 11.24 6.60
C VAL A 146 9.03 11.12 5.07
N LYS A 147 10.17 11.21 4.37
CA LYS A 147 10.20 11.09 2.90
C LYS A 147 9.65 9.74 2.40
N TYR A 148 10.04 8.64 3.03
CA TYR A 148 9.51 7.32 2.66
C TYR A 148 8.02 7.19 2.98
N LEU A 149 7.58 7.75 4.10
CA LEU A 149 6.16 7.75 4.46
C LEU A 149 5.34 8.57 3.46
N GLU A 150 5.80 9.75 3.05
CA GLU A 150 5.16 10.57 2.02
C GLU A 150 5.07 9.81 0.68
N ALA A 151 6.15 9.15 0.25
CA ALA A 151 6.16 8.37 -0.98
C ALA A 151 5.11 7.24 -0.98
N VAL A 152 4.83 6.64 0.18
CA VAL A 152 3.83 5.57 0.34
C VAL A 152 2.41 6.12 0.51
N LEU A 153 2.23 7.19 1.30
CA LEU A 153 0.91 7.70 1.65
C LEU A 153 0.31 8.64 0.59
N ASN A 154 1.13 9.43 -0.12
CA ASN A 154 0.64 10.38 -1.11
C ASN A 154 -0.22 9.73 -2.20
N PRO A 155 0.16 8.59 -2.81
CA PRO A 155 -0.68 7.90 -3.78
C PRO A 155 -2.03 7.44 -3.19
N LEU A 156 -2.03 6.97 -1.93
CA LEU A 156 -3.25 6.50 -1.26
C LEU A 156 -4.21 7.66 -0.98
N VAL A 157 -3.68 8.77 -0.47
CA VAL A 157 -4.47 9.96 -0.15
C VAL A 157 -5.00 10.62 -1.41
N LYS A 158 -4.18 10.69 -2.47
CA LYS A 158 -4.63 11.13 -3.79
C LYS A 158 -5.75 10.24 -4.32
N GLY A 159 -5.63 8.92 -4.17
CA GLY A 159 -6.68 7.97 -4.52
C GLY A 159 -7.99 8.23 -3.77
N ILE A 160 -7.92 8.61 -2.49
CA ILE A 160 -9.10 9.00 -1.71
C ILE A 160 -9.71 10.30 -2.25
N GLN A 161 -8.90 11.31 -2.55
CA GLN A 161 -9.38 12.59 -3.12
C GLN A 161 -10.05 12.38 -4.47
N GLU A 162 -9.39 11.66 -5.38
CA GLU A 162 -9.91 11.33 -6.70
C GLU A 162 -11.22 10.55 -6.59
N ASN A 163 -11.30 9.57 -5.68
CA ASN A 163 -12.53 8.82 -5.46
C ASN A 163 -13.65 9.74 -4.92
N MET A 164 -13.39 10.54 -3.88
CA MET A 164 -14.41 11.46 -3.31
C MET A 164 -14.82 12.60 -4.27
N SER A 165 -13.97 12.99 -5.21
CA SER A 165 -14.25 14.07 -6.18
C SER A 165 -15.17 13.65 -7.32
N LYS A 166 -15.40 12.34 -7.50
CA LYS A 166 -16.38 11.83 -8.46
C LYS A 166 -17.78 12.17 -7.92
N GLU A 167 -18.42 13.16 -8.52
CA GLU A 167 -19.72 13.72 -8.09
C GLU A 167 -20.92 12.75 -8.11
N MET A 168 -20.76 11.45 -8.32
CA MET A 168 -21.91 10.56 -8.48
C MET A 168 -21.72 9.29 -7.67
N TYR A 169 -22.27 9.29 -6.44
CA TYR A 169 -22.68 8.04 -5.78
C TYR A 169 -23.75 7.40 -6.66
N ASN A 170 -23.33 6.46 -7.52
CA ASN A 170 -24.25 5.55 -8.18
C ASN A 170 -24.45 4.37 -7.23
N PRO A 171 -25.66 4.12 -6.71
CA PRO A 171 -25.91 2.99 -5.81
C PRO A 171 -25.63 1.62 -6.45
N GLU A 172 -25.47 1.53 -7.77
CA GLU A 172 -25.03 0.31 -8.47
C GLU A 172 -23.51 0.17 -8.60
N ASP A 173 -22.73 1.19 -8.24
CA ASP A 173 -21.27 1.15 -8.26
C ASP A 173 -20.73 0.69 -6.89
N GLU A 174 -20.75 -0.63 -6.66
CA GLU A 174 -20.19 -1.26 -5.45
C GLU A 174 -18.65 -1.12 -5.36
N LEU A 175 -17.97 -0.79 -6.46
CA LEU A 175 -16.52 -0.61 -6.49
C LEU A 175 -16.10 0.69 -5.79
N PHE A 176 -16.91 1.74 -5.90
CA PHE A 176 -16.64 3.03 -5.27
C PHE A 176 -16.40 2.95 -3.75
N PRO A 177 -17.35 2.42 -2.93
CA PRO A 177 -17.16 2.33 -1.48
C PRO A 177 -16.07 1.30 -1.13
N LEU A 178 -15.90 0.25 -1.92
CA LEU A 178 -14.87 -0.77 -1.72
C LEU A 178 -13.46 -0.21 -1.91
N GLN A 179 -13.22 0.57 -2.97
CA GLN A 179 -11.94 1.23 -3.21
C GLN A 179 -11.60 2.21 -2.07
N LEU A 180 -12.58 3.00 -1.61
CA LEU A 180 -12.39 3.92 -0.49
C LEU A 180 -12.04 3.14 0.81
N HIS A 181 -12.75 2.05 1.08
CA HIS A 181 -12.48 1.17 2.21
C HIS A 181 -11.05 0.63 2.17
N HIS A 182 -10.60 0.12 1.02
CA HIS A 182 -9.25 -0.41 0.84
C HIS A 182 -8.17 0.66 1.06
N LEU A 183 -8.35 1.87 0.52
CA LEU A 183 -7.40 2.97 0.72
C LEU A 183 -7.26 3.35 2.21
N ILE A 184 -8.38 3.43 2.94
CA ILE A 184 -8.37 3.73 4.37
C ILE A 184 -7.69 2.61 5.17
N MET A 185 -8.02 1.35 4.86
CA MET A 185 -7.43 0.18 5.51
C MET A 185 -5.91 0.12 5.31
N ALA A 186 -5.42 0.39 4.09
CA ALA A 186 -3.99 0.41 3.81
C ALA A 186 -3.24 1.50 4.59
N ILE A 187 -3.79 2.73 4.64
CA ILE A 187 -3.22 3.80 5.47
C ILE A 187 -3.17 3.39 6.95
N GLY A 188 -4.25 2.77 7.45
CA GLY A 188 -4.32 2.24 8.80
C GLY A 188 -3.26 1.17 9.08
N SER A 189 -3.02 0.27 8.13
CA SER A 189 -2.01 -0.80 8.22
C SER A 189 -0.58 -0.25 8.27
N VAL A 190 -0.25 0.77 7.47
CA VAL A 190 1.06 1.45 7.57
C VAL A 190 1.23 2.10 8.95
N ALA A 191 0.18 2.74 9.47
CA ALA A 191 0.22 3.41 10.77
C ALA A 191 0.37 2.43 11.95
N LYS A 192 -0.26 1.26 11.86
CA LYS A 192 -0.27 0.24 12.93
C LYS A 192 1.13 -0.25 13.31
N ALA A 193 2.07 -0.24 12.37
CA ALA A 193 3.42 -0.80 12.56
C ALA A 193 4.27 -0.09 13.62
N SER A 194 3.98 1.18 13.96
CA SER A 194 4.74 1.91 14.98
C SER A 194 3.98 3.08 15.59
N ASN A 195 4.10 3.26 16.91
CA ASN A 195 3.55 4.43 17.63
C ASN A 195 4.11 5.75 17.09
N ARG A 196 5.34 5.74 16.57
CA ARG A 196 5.98 6.92 15.98
C ARG A 196 5.32 7.31 14.64
N ILE A 197 5.03 6.32 13.80
CA ILE A 197 4.29 6.53 12.55
C ILE A 197 2.84 6.92 12.85
N ARG A 198 2.18 6.37 13.87
CA ARG A 198 0.83 6.81 14.26
C ARG A 198 0.76 8.32 14.47
N ASN A 199 1.70 8.90 15.21
CA ASN A 199 1.76 10.36 15.40
C ASN A 199 2.08 11.11 14.10
N LEU A 200 3.00 10.60 13.27
CA LEU A 200 3.32 11.23 11.98
C LEU A 200 2.15 11.16 10.98
N VAL A 201 1.40 10.06 10.94
CA VAL A 201 0.19 9.91 10.13
C VAL A 201 -0.89 10.85 10.64
N LEU A 202 -1.06 10.99 11.95
CA LEU A 202 -1.99 11.98 12.52
C LEU A 202 -1.57 13.42 12.15
N ILE A 203 -0.28 13.75 12.24
CA ILE A 203 0.23 15.06 11.82
C ILE A 203 0.02 15.25 10.31
N PHE A 204 0.26 14.22 9.50
CA PHE A 204 0.02 14.25 8.06
C PHE A 204 -1.45 14.48 7.76
N PHE A 205 -2.38 13.76 8.40
CA PHE A 205 -3.82 13.99 8.27
C PHE A 205 -4.24 15.38 8.74
N GLN A 206 -3.66 15.90 9.83
CA GLN A 206 -3.93 17.24 10.32
C GLN A 206 -3.41 18.32 9.37
N ALA A 207 -2.19 18.15 8.84
CA ALA A 207 -1.58 19.04 7.86
C ALA A 207 -2.35 19.01 6.54
N PHE A 208 -2.71 17.82 6.08
CA PHE A 208 -3.53 17.59 4.91
C PHE A 208 -4.93 18.22 5.05
N ARG A 209 -5.60 18.02 6.20
CA ARG A 209 -6.89 18.67 6.50
C ARG A 209 -6.76 20.19 6.50
N LYS A 210 -5.68 20.73 7.07
CA LYS A 210 -5.39 22.18 7.04
C LYS A 210 -5.17 22.70 5.62
N LEU A 211 -4.45 21.96 4.78
CA LEU A 211 -4.23 22.30 3.37
C LEU A 211 -5.54 22.29 2.58
N GLN A 212 -6.42 21.31 2.84
CA GLN A 212 -7.72 21.22 2.18
C GLN A 212 -8.70 22.32 2.62
N THR A 213 -8.61 22.78 3.87
CA THR A 213 -9.34 23.98 4.34
C THR A 213 -8.71 25.30 3.90
N ALA A 214 -7.45 25.27 3.45
CA ALA A 214 -6.71 26.44 2.98
C ALA A 214 -6.82 26.66 1.46
N GLN A 215 -7.34 25.69 0.70
CA GLN A 215 -7.83 25.97 -0.64
C GLN A 215 -9.07 26.86 -0.52
N PRO A 216 -9.04 28.10 -1.04
CA PRO A 216 -10.24 28.90 -1.04
C PRO A 216 -11.26 28.15 -1.88
N VAL A 217 -12.45 27.99 -1.30
CA VAL A 217 -13.66 27.74 -2.06
C VAL A 217 -13.73 28.86 -3.09
N CYS A 218 -13.21 28.64 -4.30
CA CYS A 218 -13.47 29.49 -5.46
C CYS A 218 -14.91 29.21 -5.90
N ASN A 219 -15.85 29.66 -5.09
CA ASN A 219 -17.20 29.98 -5.48
C ASN A 219 -17.51 31.34 -4.86
N ASP A 220 -18.08 32.23 -5.67
CA ASP A 220 -18.55 33.58 -5.35
C ASP A 220 -17.54 34.72 -5.26
N LEU A 221 -16.99 35.11 -6.41
CA LEU A 221 -16.83 36.55 -6.73
C LEU A 221 -17.22 36.84 -8.19
N GLY A 222 -18.41 36.39 -8.58
CA GLY A 222 -19.18 37.05 -9.65
C GLY A 222 -19.90 38.27 -9.08
N GLN A 223 -19.15 39.30 -8.68
CA GLN A 223 -19.73 40.57 -8.23
C GLN A 223 -20.42 41.27 -9.40
N TRP A 224 -21.75 41.24 -9.32
CA TRP A 224 -22.60 42.38 -9.58
C TRP A 224 -21.92 43.71 -9.24
N SER A 225 -21.58 44.53 -10.25
CA SER A 225 -21.88 45.98 -10.29
C SER A 225 -20.94 46.75 -11.23
N SER A 226 -21.48 47.11 -12.38
CA SER A 226 -21.44 48.46 -12.93
C SER A 226 -22.74 48.57 -13.73
N SER A 227 -23.71 49.45 -13.46
CA SER A 227 -23.72 50.73 -12.77
C SER A 227 -25.19 51.13 -12.49
N LYS A 228 -25.42 51.81 -11.38
CA LYS A 228 -26.61 52.61 -11.05
C LYS A 228 -26.23 54.05 -11.46
N LEU A 229 -27.00 54.86 -12.22
CA LEU A 229 -28.30 55.49 -11.92
C LEU A 229 -28.62 56.56 -13.04
N PRO A 230 -29.77 57.29 -13.06
CA PRO A 230 -30.70 57.39 -14.19
C PRO A 230 -30.95 58.81 -14.76
N LYS A 231 -31.64 58.94 -15.92
CA LYS A 231 -32.83 59.80 -16.19
C LYS A 231 -33.12 60.02 -17.70
N SER A 232 -34.36 59.72 -18.08
CA SER A 232 -35.31 60.57 -18.84
C SER A 232 -35.16 60.83 -20.37
N ARG A 233 -36.30 60.59 -21.05
CA ARG A 233 -36.88 61.19 -22.28
C ARG A 233 -36.50 60.67 -23.68
N SER A 234 -37.46 59.92 -24.25
CA SER A 234 -38.26 60.24 -25.46
C SER A 234 -37.56 60.76 -26.72
N TRP A 235 -37.68 60.02 -27.84
CA TRP A 235 -38.41 60.39 -29.09
C TRP A 235 -38.03 59.45 -30.27
N PHE A 236 -39.06 58.90 -30.93
CA PHE A 236 -39.23 58.62 -32.38
C PHE A 236 -38.75 57.32 -33.09
N LEU A 237 -39.79 56.59 -33.61
CA LEU A 237 -40.00 56.07 -34.99
C LEU A 237 -39.10 54.92 -35.52
N ARG A 238 -39.49 54.01 -36.42
CA ARG A 238 -40.73 53.60 -37.13
C ARG A 238 -40.34 52.36 -37.99
N HIS A 239 -41.33 51.52 -38.31
CA HIS A 239 -41.40 50.42 -39.31
C HIS A 239 -41.43 49.02 -38.71
#